data_AF-A0A2V7HG32-F1
#
_entry.id   AF-A0A2V7HG32-F1
#
_cell.length_a   1.000
_cell.length_b   1.000
_cell.length_c   1.000
_cell.angle_alpha   90.00
_cell.angle_beta   90.00
_cell.angle_gamma   90.00
#
_symmetry.space_group_name_H-M   'P 1'
#
loop_
_entity.id
_entity.type
_entity.pdbx_description
1 polymer ?
#
loop_
_entity_poly.entity_id
_entity_poly.type
_entity_poly.pdbx_seq_one_letter_code
_entity_poly.pdbx_strand_id
1 'polypeptide(L)'
;MIFGIVGLGSQFMAVLGGSLNQVLVPAVCTAVFLTRQQYGSAAVTLFWVGQNLADVAVYVADGRAMALPLLADGLIHDWNFILGRLGLLYRAEALGRLTFGLGALAMLAALALLGWDAWTRVLSSEPRSSE
;
A
#
# COMPACT_ATOMS: atom_id res chain seq x y z
N MET A 1 23.44 -26.12 -9.80
CA MET A 1 23.61 -24.76 -9.25
C MET A 1 22.64 -23.73 -9.85
N ILE A 2 22.19 -23.87 -11.12
CA ILE A 2 21.24 -22.94 -11.77
C ILE A 2 19.79 -23.07 -11.22
N PHE A 3 19.33 -24.29 -10.92
CA PHE A 3 17.98 -24.54 -10.36
C PHE A 3 17.76 -23.95 -8.95
N GLY A 4 18.83 -23.71 -8.18
CA GLY A 4 18.73 -23.06 -6.87
C GLY A 4 18.50 -21.55 -6.98
N ILE A 5 19.08 -20.88 -7.97
CA ILE A 5 18.94 -19.43 -8.17
C ILE A 5 17.53 -19.09 -8.66
N VAL A 6 16.97 -19.90 -9.57
CA VAL A 6 15.60 -19.74 -10.08
C VAL A 6 14.56 -20.05 -8.99
N GLY A 7 14.77 -21.10 -8.19
CA GLY A 7 13.87 -21.44 -7.07
C GLY A 7 13.90 -20.45 -5.90
N LEU A 8 15.05 -19.82 -5.64
CA LEU A 8 15.15 -18.77 -4.61
C LEU A 8 14.55 -17.43 -5.07
N GLY A 9 14.66 -17.11 -6.37
CA GLY A 9 14.01 -15.94 -6.97
C GLY A 9 12.49 -16.09 -7.05
N SER A 10 11.98 -17.28 -7.35
CA SER A 10 10.53 -17.54 -7.39
C SER A 10 9.89 -17.47 -5.99
N GLN A 11 10.54 -18.01 -4.96
CA GLN A 11 10.05 -17.92 -3.59
C GLN A 11 10.06 -16.47 -3.07
N PHE A 12 11.11 -15.70 -3.35
CA PHE A 12 11.18 -14.28 -3.02
C PHE A 12 10.06 -13.47 -3.70
N MET A 13 9.82 -13.71 -4.99
CA MET A 13 8.74 -13.05 -5.72
C MET A 13 7.35 -13.49 -5.28
N ALA A 14 7.16 -14.75 -4.86
CA ALA A 14 5.89 -15.23 -4.33
C ALA A 14 5.55 -14.56 -2.98
N VAL A 15 6.54 -14.48 -2.08
CA VAL A 15 6.43 -13.83 -0.76
C VAL A 15 6.24 -12.32 -0.90
N LEU A 16 7.04 -11.66 -1.74
CA LEU A 16 6.88 -10.24 -2.04
C LEU A 16 5.55 -9.95 -2.75
N GLY A 17 5.10 -10.87 -3.61
CA GLY A 17 3.90 -10.73 -4.43
C GLY A 17 2.63 -10.53 -3.62
N GLY A 18 2.53 -11.10 -2.42
CA GLY A 18 1.39 -10.88 -1.52
C GLY A 18 1.22 -9.41 -1.13
N SER A 19 2.21 -8.86 -0.42
CA SER A 19 2.19 -7.45 0.01
C SER A 19 2.25 -6.47 -1.17
N LEU A 20 2.95 -6.83 -2.26
CA LEU A 20 3.06 -5.99 -3.45
C LEU A 20 1.70 -5.88 -4.16
N ASN A 21 0.99 -6.98 -4.37
CA ASN A 21 -0.31 -6.95 -5.04
C ASN A 21 -1.39 -6.22 -4.23
N GLN A 22 -1.34 -6.33 -2.88
CA GLN A 22 -2.23 -5.59 -1.98
C GLN A 22 -2.17 -4.07 -2.24
N VAL A 23 -0.97 -3.52 -2.49
CA VAL A 23 -0.79 -2.09 -2.76
C VAL A 23 -0.97 -1.77 -4.25
N LEU A 24 -0.52 -2.65 -5.14
CA LEU A 24 -0.48 -2.40 -6.59
C LEU A 24 -1.88 -2.33 -7.20
N VAL A 25 -2.78 -3.25 -6.83
CA VAL A 25 -4.15 -3.28 -7.37
C VAL A 25 -4.89 -1.95 -7.15
N PRO A 26 -5.01 -1.44 -5.91
CA PRO A 26 -5.66 -0.14 -5.69
C PRO A 26 -4.87 1.03 -6.29
N ALA A 27 -3.55 0.95 -6.41
CA ALA A 27 -2.74 1.98 -7.05
C ALA A 27 -3.05 2.08 -8.56
N VAL A 28 -3.20 0.94 -9.25
CA VAL A 28 -3.63 0.91 -10.66
C VAL A 28 -5.04 1.47 -10.79
N CYS A 29 -5.97 1.09 -9.91
CA CYS A 29 -7.32 1.67 -9.90
C CYS A 29 -7.28 3.20 -9.72
N THR A 30 -6.45 3.69 -8.79
CA THR A 30 -6.24 5.12 -8.56
C THR A 30 -5.78 5.82 -9.84
N ALA A 31 -4.74 5.30 -10.50
CA ALA A 31 -4.22 5.86 -11.74
C ALA A 31 -5.27 5.88 -12.87
N VAL A 32 -6.05 4.81 -13.00
CA VAL A 32 -7.14 4.73 -13.97
C VAL A 32 -8.23 5.75 -13.69
N PHE A 33 -8.62 5.97 -12.43
CA PHE A 33 -9.62 6.98 -12.08
C PHE A 33 -9.12 8.42 -12.28
N LEU A 34 -7.84 8.68 -11.99
CA LEU A 34 -7.21 9.97 -12.27
C LEU A 34 -7.18 10.29 -13.77
N THR A 35 -6.82 9.33 -14.62
CA THR A 35 -6.82 9.53 -16.08
C THR A 35 -8.21 9.77 -16.66
N ARG A 36 -9.27 9.31 -15.97
CA ARG A 36 -10.68 9.56 -16.33
C ARG A 36 -11.30 10.76 -15.62
N GLN A 37 -10.51 11.55 -14.88
CA GLN A 37 -10.98 12.70 -14.10
C GLN A 37 -12.10 12.36 -13.10
N GLN A 38 -12.15 11.10 -12.63
CA GLN A 38 -13.09 10.61 -11.62
C GLN A 38 -12.48 10.79 -10.22
N TYR A 39 -12.29 12.05 -9.81
CA TYR A 39 -11.50 12.40 -8.62
C TYR A 39 -12.03 11.81 -7.31
N GLY A 40 -13.36 11.74 -7.11
CA GLY A 40 -13.94 11.07 -5.95
C GLY A 40 -13.58 9.58 -5.87
N SER A 41 -13.67 8.85 -6.99
CA SER A 41 -13.27 7.43 -7.06
C SER A 41 -11.77 7.23 -6.90
N ALA A 42 -10.96 8.15 -7.47
CA ALA A 42 -9.52 8.18 -7.26
C ALA A 42 -9.16 8.38 -5.78
N ALA A 43 -9.87 9.25 -5.07
CA ALA A 43 -9.65 9.46 -3.64
C ALA A 43 -9.91 8.19 -2.83
N VAL A 44 -11.03 7.50 -3.06
CA VAL A 44 -11.35 6.24 -2.35
C VAL A 44 -10.27 5.18 -2.57
N THR A 45 -9.83 5.01 -3.82
CA THR A 45 -8.80 4.02 -4.15
C THR A 45 -7.41 4.41 -3.66
N LEU A 46 -7.07 5.70 -3.62
CA LEU A 46 -5.84 6.19 -3.01
C LEU A 46 -5.84 6.01 -1.48
N PHE A 47 -6.99 6.18 -0.83
CA PHE A 47 -7.11 5.88 0.59
C PHE A 47 -6.87 4.39 0.85
N TRP A 48 -7.41 3.53 -0.02
CA TRP A 48 -7.17 2.08 0.04
C TRP A 48 -5.69 1.72 -0.17
N VAL A 49 -4.96 2.40 -1.07
CA VAL A 49 -3.49 2.27 -1.17
C VAL A 49 -2.83 2.57 0.17
N GLY A 50 -3.20 3.68 0.80
CA GLY A 50 -2.61 4.08 2.07
C GLY A 50 -2.92 3.12 3.22
N GLN A 51 -4.13 2.58 3.27
CA GLN A 51 -4.52 1.55 4.24
C GLN A 51 -3.72 0.26 4.05
N ASN A 52 -3.54 -0.23 2.82
CA ASN A 52 -2.70 -1.41 2.57
C ASN A 52 -1.22 -1.17 2.94
N LEU A 53 -0.69 0.04 2.70
CA LEU A 53 0.67 0.38 3.14
C LEU A 53 0.79 0.38 4.66
N ALA A 54 -0.21 0.90 5.39
CA ALA A 54 -0.23 0.85 6.85
C ALA A 54 -0.28 -0.59 7.39
N ASP A 55 -1.07 -1.46 6.75
CA ASP A 55 -1.12 -2.88 7.11
C ASP A 55 0.23 -3.56 6.86
N VAL A 56 0.81 -3.38 5.66
CA VAL A 56 2.13 -3.93 5.32
C VAL A 56 3.21 -3.43 6.27
N ALA A 57 3.15 -2.16 6.70
CA ALA A 57 4.11 -1.56 7.61
C ALA A 57 4.25 -2.31 8.95
N VAL A 58 3.15 -2.88 9.47
CA VAL A 58 3.16 -3.68 10.69
C VAL A 58 4.03 -4.92 10.53
N TYR A 59 3.88 -5.63 9.41
CA TYR A 59 4.68 -6.82 9.10
C TYR A 59 6.14 -6.49 8.79
N VAL A 60 6.41 -5.35 8.13
CA VAL A 60 7.78 -4.86 7.89
C VAL A 60 8.48 -4.58 9.22
N ALA A 61 7.81 -3.89 10.14
CA ALA A 61 8.35 -3.55 11.46
C ALA A 61 8.62 -4.81 12.30
N ASP A 62 7.72 -5.79 12.22
CA ASP A 62 7.85 -7.08 12.91
C ASP A 62 8.90 -8.00 12.26
N GLY A 63 9.39 -7.70 11.06
CA GLY A 63 10.27 -8.60 10.31
C GLY A 63 11.52 -9.09 11.06
N ARG A 64 12.02 -8.36 12.06
CA ARG A 64 13.11 -8.83 12.93
C ARG A 64 12.61 -9.59 14.17
N ALA A 65 11.57 -9.09 14.81
CA ALA A 65 11.07 -9.63 16.08
C ALA A 65 10.27 -10.93 15.88
N MET A 66 9.58 -11.05 14.75
CA MET A 66 8.71 -12.18 14.42
C MET A 66 7.72 -12.47 15.56
N ALA A 67 7.20 -11.42 16.19
CA ALA A 67 6.33 -11.53 17.35
C ALA A 67 4.87 -11.77 16.95
N LEU A 68 4.50 -11.46 15.71
CA LEU A 68 3.14 -11.66 15.21
C LEU A 68 2.88 -13.15 14.92
N PRO A 69 1.77 -13.73 15.41
CA PRO A 69 1.43 -15.10 15.13
C PRO A 69 1.10 -15.27 13.64
N LEU A 70 1.58 -16.37 13.06
CA LEU A 70 1.25 -16.74 11.70
C LEU A 70 -0.17 -17.33 11.64
N LEU A 71 -0.81 -17.22 10.47
CA LEU A 71 -2.16 -17.74 10.24
C LEU A 71 -2.22 -19.28 10.29
N ALA A 72 -1.08 -19.95 10.09
CA ALA A 72 -0.94 -21.39 10.18
C ALA A 72 0.50 -21.76 10.57
N ASP A 73 0.65 -22.92 11.21
CA ASP A 73 1.94 -23.48 11.57
C ASP A 73 2.76 -23.84 10.32
N GLY A 74 4.05 -23.54 10.34
CA GLY A 74 4.98 -23.84 9.24
C GLY A 74 5.04 -22.79 8.12
N LEU A 75 4.30 -21.68 8.24
CA LEU A 75 4.46 -20.53 7.33
C LEU A 75 5.76 -19.77 7.61
N ILE A 76 6.21 -19.01 6.61
CA ILE A 76 7.42 -18.18 6.71
C ILE A 76 7.00 -16.77 7.14
N HIS A 77 7.79 -16.13 7.99
CA HIS A 77 7.68 -14.69 8.21
C HIS A 77 8.18 -13.94 6.98
N ASP A 78 7.26 -13.59 6.07
CA ASP A 78 7.54 -12.99 4.77
C ASP A 78 8.57 -11.85 4.83
N TRP A 79 8.37 -10.90 5.75
CA TRP A 79 9.26 -9.75 5.91
C TRP A 79 10.57 -10.09 6.65
N ASN A 80 10.63 -11.14 7.47
CA ASN A 80 11.89 -11.66 7.98
C ASN A 80 12.75 -12.22 6.85
N PHE A 81 12.14 -13.05 5.98
CA PHE A 81 12.82 -13.63 4.83
C PHE A 81 13.33 -12.55 3.87
N ILE A 82 12.47 -11.59 3.50
CA ILE A 82 12.82 -10.48 2.61
C ILE A 82 13.95 -9.63 3.23
N LEU A 83 13.79 -9.14 4.45
CA LEU A 83 14.78 -8.26 5.08
C LEU A 83 16.09 -8.99 5.40
N GLY A 84 16.01 -10.27 5.77
CA GLY A 84 17.18 -11.13 5.98
C GLY A 84 18.00 -11.27 4.71
N ARG A 85 17.34 -11.52 3.58
CA ARG A 85 18.00 -11.64 2.28
C ARG A 85 18.63 -10.33 1.78
N LEU A 86 18.03 -9.20 2.15
CA LEU A 86 18.54 -7.87 1.83
C LEU A 86 19.59 -7.36 2.84
N GLY A 87 19.84 -8.07 3.94
CA GLY A 87 20.72 -7.60 5.03
C GLY A 87 20.16 -6.40 5.80
N LEU A 88 18.84 -6.21 5.79
CA LEU A 88 18.13 -5.04 6.34
C LEU A 88 17.36 -5.34 7.64
N LEU A 89 17.52 -6.51 8.26
CA LEU A 89 16.80 -6.88 9.49
C LEU A 89 16.92 -5.84 10.62
N TYR A 90 18.11 -5.25 10.81
CA TYR A 90 18.31 -4.21 11.82
C TYR A 90 17.57 -2.90 11.53
N ARG A 91 17.09 -2.72 10.30
CA ARG A 91 16.30 -1.57 9.86
C ARG A 91 14.79 -1.87 9.78
N ALA A 92 14.34 -3.07 10.18
CA ALA A 92 12.94 -3.50 10.08
C ALA A 92 11.96 -2.44 10.63
N GLU A 93 12.13 -2.01 11.87
CA GLU A 93 11.27 -1.01 12.50
C GLU A 93 11.31 0.35 11.79
N ALA A 94 12.48 0.78 11.30
CA ALA A 94 12.63 2.03 10.58
C ALA A 94 11.93 1.99 9.22
N LEU A 95 12.07 0.88 8.50
CA LEU A 95 11.36 0.64 7.25
C LEU A 95 9.86 0.54 7.48
N GLY A 96 9.42 -0.13 8.54
CA GLY A 96 8.01 -0.17 8.93
C GLY A 96 7.44 1.23 9.19
N ARG A 97 8.13 2.06 9.97
CA ARG A 97 7.72 3.46 10.19
C ARG A 97 7.67 4.27 8.90
N LEU A 98 8.64 4.09 8.00
CA LEU A 98 8.64 4.75 6.69
C LEU A 98 7.42 4.32 5.86
N THR A 99 7.17 3.02 5.73
CA THR A 99 6.03 2.47 5.00
C THR A 99 4.70 2.97 5.59
N PHE A 100 4.59 3.02 6.92
CA PHE A 100 3.43 3.59 7.60
C PHE A 100 3.27 5.08 7.29
N GLY A 101 4.35 5.86 7.33
CA GLY A 101 4.34 7.28 6.99
C GLY A 101 3.87 7.53 5.56
N LEU A 102 4.33 6.72 4.60
CA LEU A 102 3.84 6.78 3.22
C LEU A 102 2.35 6.43 3.11
N GLY A 103 1.89 5.42 3.85
CA GLY A 103 0.47 5.05 3.92
C GLY A 103 -0.40 6.17 4.48
N ALA A 104 0.02 6.77 5.59
CA ALA A 104 -0.65 7.90 6.21
C ALA A 104 -0.71 9.13 5.28
N LEU A 105 0.40 9.44 4.60
CA LEU A 105 0.43 10.52 3.60
C LEU A 105 -0.52 10.26 2.43
N ALA A 106 -0.60 9.03 1.93
CA ALA A 106 -1.55 8.65 0.89
C ALA A 106 -3.01 8.82 1.35
N MET A 107 -3.34 8.42 2.58
CA MET A 107 -4.68 8.62 3.15
C MET A 107 -5.02 10.11 3.31
N LEU A 108 -4.06 10.94 3.77
CA LEU A 108 -4.25 12.38 3.88
C LEU A 108 -4.45 13.04 2.51
N ALA A 109 -3.67 12.64 1.50
CA ALA A 109 -3.83 13.10 0.12
C ALA A 109 -5.18 12.69 -0.47
N ALA A 110 -5.67 11.48 -0.17
CA ALA A 110 -6.99 11.02 -0.56
C ALA A 110 -8.11 11.87 0.05
N LEU A 111 -8.03 12.17 1.35
CA LEU A 111 -9.01 13.03 2.03
C LEU A 111 -9.00 14.45 1.46
N ALA A 112 -7.82 15.00 1.18
CA ALA A 112 -7.69 16.30 0.54
C ALA A 112 -8.29 16.32 -0.87
N LEU A 113 -8.03 15.29 -1.68
CA LEU A 113 -8.59 15.14 -3.02
C LEU A 113 -10.12 15.03 -2.99
N LEU A 114 -10.68 14.24 -2.07
CA LEU A 114 -12.12 14.08 -1.90
C LEU A 114 -12.77 15.40 -1.47
N GLY A 115 -12.17 16.10 -0.50
CA GLY A 115 -12.65 17.40 -0.04
C GLY A 115 -12.64 18.44 -1.16
N TRP A 116 -11.58 18.46 -1.98
CA TRP A 116 -11.48 19.32 -3.16
C TRP A 116 -12.56 19.00 -4.21
N ASP A 117 -12.73 17.73 -4.59
CA ASP A 117 -13.76 17.32 -5.56
C ASP A 117 -15.17 17.67 -5.05
N ALA A 118 -15.47 17.43 -3.77
CA ALA A 118 -16.76 17.80 -3.18
C ALA A 118 -16.98 19.33 -3.20
N TRP A 119 -15.96 20.11 -2.83
CA TRP A 119 -16.03 21.57 -2.83
C TRP A 119 -16.31 22.14 -4.23
N THR A 120 -15.61 21.65 -5.25
CA THR A 120 -15.82 22.11 -6.63
C THR A 120 -17.21 21.78 -7.17
N ARG A 121 -17.77 20.61 -6.81
CA ARG A 121 -19.15 20.23 -7.18
C ARG A 121 -20.19 21.15 -6.55
N VAL A 122 -20.01 21.52 -5.28
CA VAL A 122 -20.91 22.47 -4.59
C VAL A 122 -20.91 23.82 -5.28
N LEU A 123 -19.74 24.39 -5.60
CA LEU A 123 -19.65 25.67 -6.31
C LEU A 123 -20.31 25.66 -7.70
N SER A 124 -20.31 24.50 -8.37
CA SER A 124 -20.94 24.35 -9.69
C SER A 124 -22.47 24.20 -9.64
N SER A 125 -23.07 24.08 -8.45
CA SER A 125 -24.49 23.78 -8.26
C SER A 125 -25.38 25.02 -8.00
N GLU A 126 -24.82 26.24 -8.02
CA GLU A 126 -25.59 27.48 -7.92
C GLU A 126 -26.67 27.57 -9.02
N PRO A 127 -27.94 27.88 -8.68
CA PRO A 127 -29.03 27.88 -9.64
C PRO A 127 -28.83 28.98 -10.69
N ARG A 128 -28.89 28.62 -11.98
CA ARG A 128 -29.10 29.58 -13.07
C ARG A 128 -30.38 30.36 -12.75
N SER A 129 -30.25 31.62 -12.34
CA SER A 129 -31.37 32.54 -12.24
C SER A 129 -32.09 32.54 -13.58
N SER A 130 -33.32 32.01 -13.59
CA SER A 130 -34.23 32.07 -14.71
C SER A 130 -34.65 33.53 -14.92
N GLU A 131 -33.97 34.20 -15.85
CA GLU A 131 -34.50 35.39 -16.53
C GLU A 131 -35.64 35.00 -17.49
#